data_AF-A0A6V7KAJ8-F1
#
_entry.id   AF-A0A6V7KAJ8-F1
#
_cell.length_a   1.000
_cell.length_b   1.000
_cell.length_c   1.000
_cell.angle_alpha   90.00
_cell.angle_beta   90.00
_cell.angle_gamma   90.00
#
_symmetry.space_group_name_H-M   'P 1'
#
loop_
_entity.id
_entity.type
_entity.pdbx_description
1 polymer ?
#
loop_
_entity_poly.entity_id
_entity_poly.type
_entity_poly.pdbx_seq_one_letter_code
_entity_poly.pdbx_strand_id
1 'polypeptide(L)'
;MAVVKPVPFEELLKREPELKPDDIRALREWCNKQPHLPKPSDTELAIFLHSNYYRMEPTKATIENYYTLRTHLPEFFADRDVLSNKGLRQAFNTA
;
A
#
# COMPACT_ATOMS: atom_id res chain seq x y z
N MET A 1 2.14 -18.66 1.43
CA MET A 1 1.75 -17.61 2.40
C MET A 1 0.24 -17.66 2.57
N ALA A 2 -0.28 -17.64 3.80
CA ALA A 2 -1.72 -17.51 4.00
C ALA A 2 -2.20 -16.20 3.36
N VAL A 3 -3.24 -16.26 2.54
CA VAL A 3 -3.87 -15.07 1.96
C VAL A 3 -4.63 -14.40 3.09
N VAL A 4 -3.98 -13.45 3.78
CA VAL A 4 -4.64 -12.60 4.77
C VAL A 4 -5.66 -11.76 4.02
N LYS A 5 -6.93 -11.90 4.40
CA LYS A 5 -7.99 -11.10 3.78
C LYS A 5 -7.83 -9.65 4.23
N PRO A 6 -7.86 -8.68 3.30
CA PRO A 6 -7.80 -7.27 3.66
C PRO A 6 -9.03 -6.89 4.50
N VAL A 7 -8.84 -6.00 5.46
CA VAL A 7 -9.92 -5.46 6.29
C VAL A 7 -10.84 -4.58 5.41
N PRO A 8 -12.16 -4.78 5.42
CA PRO A 8 -13.08 -3.97 4.63
C PRO A 8 -13.05 -2.49 5.05
N PHE A 9 -13.22 -1.58 4.08
CA PHE A 9 -13.22 -0.13 4.33
C PHE A 9 -14.25 0.30 5.40
N GLU A 10 -15.46 -0.27 5.36
CA GLU A 10 -16.51 0.00 6.35
C GLU A 10 -16.12 -0.36 7.79
N GLU A 11 -15.25 -1.37 7.97
CA GLU A 11 -14.73 -1.72 9.28
C GLU A 11 -13.67 -0.71 9.75
N LEU A 12 -12.82 -0.25 8.83
CA LEU A 12 -11.81 0.77 9.12
C LEU A 12 -12.48 2.08 9.56
N LEU A 13 -13.57 2.50 8.90
CA LEU A 13 -14.35 3.69 9.31
C LEU A 13 -14.89 3.59 10.73
N LYS A 14 -15.21 2.38 11.21
CA LYS A 14 -15.70 2.18 12.59
C LYS A 14 -14.57 2.16 13.62
N ARG A 15 -13.40 1.67 13.22
CA ARG A 15 -12.24 1.49 14.09
C ARG A 15 -11.45 2.80 14.26
N GLU A 16 -11.40 3.60 13.20
CA GLU A 16 -10.53 4.77 13.11
C GLU A 16 -11.38 6.06 13.06
N PRO A 17 -11.59 6.75 14.19
CA PRO A 17 -12.48 7.92 14.26
C PRO A 17 -11.96 9.13 13.47
N GLU A 18 -10.65 9.19 13.21
CA GLU A 18 -10.03 10.25 12.41
C GLU A 18 -10.12 10.00 10.90
N LEU A 19 -10.52 8.80 10.48
CA LEU A 19 -10.69 8.43 9.07
C LEU A 19 -11.97 9.04 8.51
N LYS A 20 -11.83 10.11 7.72
CA LYS A 20 -12.98 10.79 7.11
C LYS A 20 -13.22 10.28 5.69
N PRO A 21 -14.47 9.92 5.34
CA PRO A 21 -14.81 9.54 3.96
C PRO A 21 -14.49 10.63 2.91
N ASP A 22 -14.55 11.89 3.31
CA ASP A 22 -14.21 13.04 2.44
C ASP A 22 -12.74 13.06 2.05
N ASP A 23 -11.83 12.74 2.99
CA ASP A 23 -10.39 12.68 2.70
C ASP A 23 -10.07 11.54 1.74
N ILE A 24 -10.78 10.40 1.87
CA ILE A 24 -10.66 9.26 0.96
C ILE A 24 -11.16 9.61 -0.43
N ARG A 25 -12.29 10.32 -0.55
CA ARG A 25 -12.78 10.83 -1.83
C ARG A 25 -11.76 11.77 -2.47
N ALA A 26 -11.22 12.73 -1.72
CA ALA A 26 -10.22 13.68 -2.21
C ALA A 26 -8.94 12.98 -2.69
N LEU A 27 -8.45 11.99 -1.95
CA LEU A 27 -7.31 11.17 -2.36
C LEU A 27 -7.60 10.37 -3.62
N ARG A 28 -8.78 9.75 -3.72
CA ARG A 28 -9.19 8.97 -4.90
C ARG A 28 -9.22 9.86 -6.14
N GLU A 29 -9.81 11.04 -6.04
CA GLU A 29 -9.83 12.02 -7.13
C GLU A 29 -8.42 12.48 -7.52
N TRP A 30 -7.54 12.69 -6.55
CA TRP A 30 -6.15 13.04 -6.81
C TRP A 30 -5.39 11.89 -7.52
N CYS A 31 -5.52 10.64 -7.06
CA CYS A 31 -4.91 9.47 -7.71
C CYS A 31 -5.41 9.31 -9.15
N ASN A 32 -6.71 9.51 -9.41
CA ASN A 32 -7.28 9.43 -10.75
C ASN A 32 -6.74 10.50 -11.71
N LYS A 33 -6.19 11.60 -11.21
CA LYS A 33 -5.54 12.64 -12.02
C LYS A 33 -4.08 12.32 -12.35
N GLN A 34 -3.46 11.36 -11.67
CA GLN A 34 -2.09 10.94 -11.91
C GLN A 34 -2.07 9.75 -12.89
N PRO A 35 -1.57 9.92 -14.14
CA PRO A 35 -1.64 8.87 -15.15
C PRO A 35 -0.71 7.68 -14.88
N HIS A 36 0.36 7.87 -14.11
CA HIS A 36 1.33 6.84 -13.75
C HIS A 36 0.93 6.03 -12.51
N LEU A 37 -0.01 6.54 -11.69
CA LEU A 37 -0.47 5.83 -10.52
C LEU A 37 -1.54 4.80 -10.89
N PRO A 38 -1.55 3.64 -10.22
CA PRO A 38 -2.68 2.73 -10.30
C PRO A 38 -3.91 3.34 -9.60
N LYS A 39 -5.05 2.64 -9.69
CA LYS A 39 -6.28 3.00 -9.01
C LYS A 39 -6.39 2.23 -7.69
N PRO A 40 -5.91 2.76 -6.55
CA PRO A 40 -6.03 2.10 -5.26
C PRO A 40 -7.49 1.98 -4.84
N SER A 41 -7.79 0.91 -4.12
CA SER A 41 -9.05 0.72 -3.41
C SER A 41 -9.18 1.66 -2.21
N ASP A 42 -10.39 1.85 -1.72
CA ASP A 42 -10.65 2.70 -0.55
C ASP A 42 -9.99 2.17 0.72
N THR A 43 -9.92 0.85 0.86
CA THR A 43 -9.15 0.20 1.93
C THR A 43 -7.67 0.58 1.86
N GLU A 44 -7.06 0.55 0.68
CA GLU A 44 -5.65 0.94 0.52
C GLU A 44 -5.45 2.44 0.82
N LEU A 45 -6.32 3.30 0.30
CA LEU A 45 -6.28 4.75 0.59
C LEU A 45 -6.41 5.03 2.09
N ALA A 46 -7.29 4.31 2.78
CA ALA A 46 -7.45 4.43 4.24
C ALA A 46 -6.18 4.01 4.98
N ILE A 47 -5.52 2.93 4.55
CA ILE A 47 -4.25 2.49 5.13
C ILE A 47 -3.16 3.54 4.91
N PHE A 48 -3.03 4.08 3.70
CA PHE A 48 -2.04 5.14 3.40
C PHE A 48 -2.26 6.37 4.28
N LEU A 49 -3.51 6.79 4.42
CA LEU A 49 -3.88 7.95 5.21
C LEU A 49 -3.61 7.73 6.71
N HIS A 50 -3.99 6.57 7.24
CA HIS A 50 -3.69 6.16 8.61
C HIS A 50 -2.18 6.13 8.87
N SER A 51 -1.39 5.54 7.97
CA SER A 51 0.09 5.51 8.07
C SER A 51 0.74 6.90 8.09
N ASN A 52 0.02 7.93 7.65
CA ASN A 52 0.50 9.31 7.61
C ASN A 52 -0.18 10.21 8.65
N TYR A 53 -0.84 9.63 9.65
CA TYR A 53 -1.56 10.34 10.71
C TYR A 53 -2.62 11.28 10.13
N TYR A 54 -3.34 10.83 9.10
CA TYR A 54 -4.42 11.55 8.45
C TYR A 54 -4.01 12.87 7.77
N ARG A 55 -2.71 13.05 7.52
CA ARG A 55 -2.19 14.23 6.82
C ARG A 55 -2.15 13.98 5.31
N MET A 56 -2.87 14.82 4.57
CA MET A 56 -3.08 14.70 3.13
C MET A 56 -1.77 14.72 2.31
N GLU A 57 -0.92 15.73 2.48
CA GLU A 57 0.30 15.88 1.66
C GLU A 57 1.34 14.76 1.92
N PRO A 58 1.66 14.37 3.17
CA PRO A 58 2.50 13.20 3.42
C PRO A 58 1.93 11.89 2.84
N THR A 59 0.60 11.76 2.84
CA THR A 59 -0.09 10.60 2.26
C THR A 59 0.17 10.50 0.76
N LYS A 60 0.03 11.61 0.02
CA LYS A 60 0.32 11.65 -1.43
C LYS A 60 1.77 11.27 -1.73
N ALA A 61 2.73 11.82 -0.98
CA ALA A 61 4.15 11.48 -1.13
C ALA A 61 4.41 9.99 -0.84
N THR A 62 3.72 9.43 0.16
CA THR A 62 3.82 8.00 0.48
C THR A 62 3.27 7.13 -0.64
N ILE A 63 2.12 7.49 -1.23
CA ILE A 63 1.51 6.77 -2.35
C ILE A 63 2.45 6.76 -3.56
N GLU A 64 3.00 7.92 -3.94
CA GLU A 64 3.97 8.05 -5.04
C GLU A 64 5.19 7.15 -4.81
N ASN A 65 5.82 7.27 -3.63
CA ASN A 65 7.00 6.49 -3.30
C ASN A 65 6.70 4.99 -3.24
N TYR A 66 5.55 4.60 -2.71
CA TYR A 66 5.15 3.19 -2.60
C TYR A 66 5.08 2.52 -3.97
N TYR A 67 4.38 3.13 -4.93
CA TYR A 67 4.22 2.56 -6.26
C TYR A 67 5.50 2.69 -7.09
N THR A 68 6.23 3.80 -6.96
CA THR A 68 7.52 4.01 -7.63
C THR A 68 8.53 2.95 -7.19
N LEU A 69 8.79 2.81 -5.88
CA LEU A 69 9.79 1.88 -5.38
C LEU A 69 9.46 0.42 -5.73
N ARG A 70 8.19 0.02 -5.65
CA ARG A 70 7.77 -1.34 -6.02
C ARG A 70 7.93 -1.64 -7.49
N THR A 71 7.80 -0.64 -8.34
CA THR A 71 7.99 -0.77 -9.79
C THR A 71 9.47 -0.80 -10.16
N HIS A 72 10.29 0.03 -9.50
CA HIS A 72 11.71 0.18 -9.82
C HIS A 72 12.64 -0.83 -9.14
N LEU A 73 12.19 -1.48 -8.06
CA LEU A 73 13.01 -2.40 -7.27
C LEU A 73 12.44 -3.84 -7.26
N PRO A 74 12.31 -4.50 -8.43
CA PRO A 74 11.73 -5.83 -8.53
C PRO A 74 12.51 -6.89 -7.74
N GLU A 75 13.80 -6.71 -7.50
CA GLU A 75 14.63 -7.60 -6.68
C GLU A 75 14.12 -7.74 -5.24
N PHE A 76 13.39 -6.73 -4.73
CA PHE A 76 12.79 -6.78 -3.40
C PHE A 76 11.29 -7.09 -3.45
N PHE A 77 10.58 -6.69 -4.50
CA PHE A 77 9.11 -6.68 -4.51
C PHE A 77 8.47 -7.70 -5.48
N ALA A 78 9.25 -8.31 -6.38
CA ALA A 78 8.81 -9.39 -7.29
C ALA A 78 9.46 -10.74 -6.90
N ASP A 79 8.91 -11.85 -7.40
CA ASP A 79 9.42 -13.23 -7.22
C ASP A 79 9.85 -13.59 -5.78
N ARG A 80 8.99 -13.26 -4.81
CA ARG A 80 9.26 -13.45 -3.37
C ARG A 80 8.97 -14.86 -2.84
N ASP A 81 8.97 -15.86 -3.72
CA ASP A 81 8.79 -17.26 -3.32
C ASP A 81 10.16 -17.87 -2.94
N VAL A 82 10.32 -18.17 -1.66
CA VAL A 82 11.57 -18.70 -1.09
C VAL A 82 11.89 -20.11 -1.61
N LEU A 83 10.91 -20.86 -2.10
CA LEU A 83 11.12 -22.20 -2.64
C LEU A 83 11.61 -22.17 -4.09
N SER A 84 11.12 -21.24 -4.90
CA SER A 84 11.51 -21.06 -6.30
C SER A 84 12.77 -20.22 -6.45
N ASN A 85 12.93 -19.18 -5.63
CA ASN A 85 14.01 -18.20 -5.74
C ASN A 85 15.27 -18.69 -5.02
N LYS A 86 16.30 -19.06 -5.80
CA LYS A 86 17.56 -19.60 -5.28
C LYS A 86 18.30 -18.63 -4.36
N GLY A 87 18.28 -17.33 -4.68
CA GLY A 87 18.97 -16.29 -3.89
C GLY A 87 18.31 -16.12 -2.52
N LEU A 88 16.98 -16.06 -2.49
CA LEU A 88 16.23 -16.01 -1.23
C LEU A 88 16.47 -17.29 -0.42
N ARG A 89 16.36 -18.48 -1.01
CA ARG A 89 16.62 -19.74 -0.29
C ARG A 89 18.00 -19.77 0.37
N GLN A 90 19.02 -19.24 -0.30
CA GLN A 90 20.37 -19.16 0.27
C GLN A 90 20.43 -18.19 1.45
N ALA A 91 19.80 -17.01 1.33
CA ALA A 91 19.76 -16.01 2.40
C ALA A 91 19.05 -16.51 3.68
N PHE A 92 18.10 -17.44 3.55
CA PHE A 92 17.45 -18.08 4.71
C PHE A 92 18.26 -19.23 5.33
N ASN A 93 19.31 -19.72 4.65
CA ASN A 93 20.14 -20.84 5.11
C ASN A 93 21.44 -20.40 5.80
N THR A 94 21.71 -19.10 5.91
CA THR A 94 22.83 -18.58 6.72
C THR A 94 22.46 -18.67 8.21
N ALA A 95 23.08 -19.63 8.89
CA ALA A 95 23.15 -19.75 10.34
C ALA A 95 24.31 -18.92 10.90
#